data_AF-A0A0B7JU65-F1
#
_entry.id   AF-A0A0B7JU65-F1
#
_cell.length_a   1.000
_cell.length_b   1.000
_cell.length_c   1.000
_cell.angle_alpha   90.00
_cell.angle_beta   90.00
_cell.angle_gamma   90.00
#
_symmetry.space_group_name_H-M   'P 1'
#
loop_
_entity.id
_entity.type
_entity.pdbx_description
1 polymer ?
#
loop_
_entity_poly.entity_id
_entity_poly.type
_entity_poly.pdbx_seq_one_letter_code
_entity_poly.pdbx_strand_id
1 'polypeptide(L)'
;LYRVHGFDGKTEQGGSLDLFDLEAQTWSTTQYKADQVEGPEARSVATLLSAKVQGKSYLVTMFGERDPSPLGHAGAGKMLKDVWVYDIEQGKWNIVETEGDAPVARGWFDADVTTGAGDQDDIVVHGGLSDGNTRLGDVWRLSFI
;
A
#
# COMPACT_ATOMS: atom_id res chain seq x y z
N LEU A 1 -13.44 -4.13 8.68
CA LEU A 1 -13.05 -3.66 7.33
C LEU A 1 -12.12 -2.47 7.50
N TYR A 2 -10.93 -2.49 6.90
CA TYR A 2 -10.01 -1.36 6.95
C TYR A 2 -10.07 -0.52 5.69
N ARG A 3 -9.87 0.79 5.84
CA ARG A 3 -9.70 1.75 4.75
C ARG A 3 -8.56 2.69 5.10
N VAL A 4 -7.69 2.98 4.15
CA VAL A 4 -6.64 3.98 4.26
C VAL A 4 -6.49 4.65 2.88
N HIS A 5 -5.94 5.86 2.86
CA HIS A 5 -5.51 6.51 1.63
C HIS A 5 -6.65 6.82 0.64
N GLY A 6 -6.30 7.08 -0.62
CA GLY A 6 -7.23 7.35 -1.72
C GLY A 6 -7.12 8.76 -2.26
N PHE A 7 -7.97 9.10 -3.23
CA PHE A 7 -8.02 10.42 -3.87
C PHE A 7 -9.42 11.01 -3.72
N ASP A 8 -9.53 12.25 -3.24
CA ASP A 8 -10.83 12.90 -2.97
C ASP A 8 -11.34 13.75 -4.14
N GLY A 9 -10.65 13.71 -5.28
CA GLY A 9 -10.92 14.56 -6.44
C GLY A 9 -10.08 15.84 -6.49
N LYS A 10 -9.29 16.13 -5.45
CA LYS A 10 -8.40 17.29 -5.37
C LYS A 10 -6.99 16.91 -4.93
N THR A 11 -6.85 16.13 -3.88
CA THR A 11 -5.57 15.76 -3.30
C THR A 11 -5.52 14.30 -2.90
N GLU A 12 -4.31 13.77 -2.87
CA GLU A 12 -4.04 12.49 -2.25
C GLU A 12 -4.36 12.52 -0.76
N GLN A 13 -4.95 11.43 -0.27
CA GLN A 13 -5.37 11.28 1.12
C GLN A 13 -4.37 10.41 1.88
N GLY A 14 -4.15 10.74 3.15
CA GLY A 14 -3.23 10.03 4.03
C GLY A 14 -3.36 10.50 5.47
N GLY A 15 -2.65 9.85 6.38
CA GLY A 15 -2.63 10.21 7.80
C GLY A 15 -3.79 9.64 8.62
N SER A 16 -4.77 8.98 7.98
CA SER A 16 -5.89 8.33 8.66
C SER A 16 -6.02 6.87 8.22
N LEU A 17 -6.08 5.97 9.20
CA LEU A 17 -6.50 4.57 9.02
C LEU A 17 -7.87 4.40 9.67
N ASP A 18 -8.87 4.07 8.86
CA ASP A 18 -10.23 3.85 9.32
C ASP A 18 -10.53 2.35 9.47
N LEU A 19 -11.20 2.01 10.55
CA LEU A 19 -11.72 0.68 10.82
C LEU A 19 -13.24 0.77 10.96
N PHE A 20 -13.95 0.06 10.09
CA PHE A 20 -15.35 -0.28 10.28
C PHE A 20 -15.47 -1.62 11.01
N ASP A 21 -15.99 -1.56 12.22
CA ASP A 21 -16.35 -2.72 13.02
C ASP A 21 -17.68 -3.29 12.52
N LEU A 22 -17.68 -4.57 12.11
CA LEU A 22 -18.86 -5.22 11.54
C LEU A 22 -19.91 -5.57 12.59
N GLU A 23 -19.48 -5.89 13.82
CA GLU A 23 -20.38 -6.28 14.91
C GLU A 23 -21.03 -5.04 15.51
N ALA A 24 -20.24 -4.00 15.79
CA ALA A 24 -20.74 -2.75 16.34
C ALA A 24 -21.39 -1.84 15.28
N GLN A 25 -21.11 -2.08 13.99
CA GLN A 25 -21.52 -1.23 12.87
C GLN A 25 -21.07 0.23 13.01
N THR A 26 -19.86 0.42 13.55
CA THR A 26 -19.29 1.75 13.81
C THR A 26 -17.97 1.95 13.08
N TRP A 27 -17.66 3.22 12.80
CA TRP A 27 -16.35 3.63 12.33
C TRP A 27 -15.50 4.12 13.48
N SER A 28 -14.21 3.77 13.45
CA SER A 28 -13.16 4.37 14.27
C SER A 28 -11.98 4.76 13.38
N THR A 29 -11.23 5.77 13.79
CA THR A 29 -10.08 6.28 13.01
C THR A 29 -8.86 6.37 13.90
N THR A 30 -7.76 5.78 13.42
CA THR A 30 -6.41 5.97 13.97
C THR A 30 -5.68 7.00 13.12
N GLN A 31 -5.23 8.08 13.75
CA GLN A 31 -4.46 9.13 13.08
C GLN A 31 -2.96 8.88 13.20
N TYR A 32 -2.21 9.22 12.15
CA TYR A 32 -0.75 9.16 12.10
C TYR A 32 -0.20 10.31 11.25
N LYS A 33 1.09 10.64 11.39
CA LYS A 33 1.72 11.62 10.48
C LYS A 33 2.13 10.94 9.18
N ALA A 34 1.62 11.45 8.08
CA ALA A 34 1.92 10.96 6.73
C ALA A 34 3.22 11.59 6.19
N ASP A 35 4.34 11.36 6.89
CA ASP A 35 5.61 12.07 6.69
C ASP A 35 6.77 11.17 6.24
N GLN A 36 6.47 9.92 5.85
CA GLN A 36 7.46 8.88 5.52
C GLN A 36 8.36 8.48 6.70
N VAL A 37 8.00 8.85 7.93
CA VAL A 37 8.72 8.47 9.15
C VAL A 37 7.78 7.75 10.11
N GLU A 38 6.69 8.38 10.51
CA GLU A 38 5.68 7.79 11.41
C GLU A 38 4.65 6.95 10.64
N GLY A 39 4.52 7.18 9.34
CA GLY A 39 3.65 6.41 8.47
C GLY A 39 3.74 6.81 7.00
N PRO A 40 3.05 6.06 6.12
CA PRO A 40 3.07 6.28 4.68
C PRO A 40 2.57 7.68 4.33
N GLU A 41 3.25 8.36 3.40
CA GLU A 41 2.71 9.62 2.84
C GLU A 41 1.37 9.41 2.12
N ALA A 42 0.63 10.50 1.95
CA ALA A 42 -0.65 10.51 1.24
C ALA A 42 -0.51 9.96 -0.17
N ARG A 43 -1.42 9.07 -0.57
CA ARG A 43 -1.35 8.37 -1.86
C ARG A 43 -2.70 7.83 -2.33
N SER A 44 -2.77 7.46 -3.59
CA SER A 44 -3.87 6.68 -4.17
C SER A 44 -3.31 5.59 -5.06
N VAL A 45 -4.19 4.75 -5.62
CA VAL A 45 -3.85 3.69 -6.59
C VAL A 45 -2.68 2.78 -6.16
N ALA A 46 -2.51 2.70 -4.84
CA ALA A 46 -1.75 1.72 -4.09
C ALA A 46 -2.66 0.52 -3.78
N THR A 47 -2.12 -0.46 -3.06
CA THR A 47 -2.90 -1.56 -2.50
C THR A 47 -3.07 -1.43 -0.99
N LEU A 48 -4.08 -2.09 -0.44
CA LEU A 48 -4.21 -2.37 0.99
C LEU A 48 -4.56 -3.85 1.14
N LEU A 49 -3.60 -4.65 1.58
CA LEU A 49 -3.78 -6.09 1.74
C LEU A 49 -3.68 -6.47 3.22
N SER A 50 -4.38 -7.53 3.61
CA SER A 50 -4.20 -8.17 4.92
C SER A 50 -3.33 -9.40 4.72
N ALA A 51 -2.13 -9.43 5.30
CA ALA A 51 -1.19 -10.55 5.17
C ALA A 51 -0.78 -11.08 6.55
N LYS A 52 -0.65 -12.40 6.66
CA LYS A 52 -0.12 -13.08 7.84
C LYS A 52 1.39 -13.29 7.70
N VAL A 53 2.15 -12.70 8.62
CA VAL A 53 3.61 -12.84 8.68
C VAL A 53 3.99 -13.39 10.04
N GLN A 54 4.71 -14.51 10.07
CA GLN A 54 5.14 -15.18 11.30
C GLN A 54 3.98 -15.38 12.32
N GLY A 55 2.82 -15.78 11.82
CA GLY A 55 1.62 -16.05 12.64
C GLY A 55 0.80 -14.81 13.02
N LYS A 56 1.26 -13.60 12.72
CA LYS A 56 0.59 -12.34 13.05
C LYS A 56 0.01 -11.65 11.81
N SER A 57 -1.15 -11.01 11.94
CA SER A 57 -1.80 -10.29 10.83
C SER A 57 -1.35 -8.83 10.77
N TYR A 58 -1.01 -8.39 9.58
CA TYR A 58 -0.61 -7.02 9.26
C TYR A 58 -1.46 -6.48 8.13
N LEU A 59 -1.65 -5.16 8.10
CA LEU A 59 -2.07 -4.49 6.87
C LEU A 59 -0.83 -4.07 6.09
N VAL A 60 -0.82 -4.29 4.78
CA VAL A 60 0.30 -3.92 3.91
C VAL A 60 -0.21 -2.93 2.87
N THR A 61 0.44 -1.76 2.81
CA THR A 61 0.30 -0.80 1.71
C THR A 61 1.63 -0.64 1.01
N MET A 62 1.61 -0.55 -0.30
CA MET A 62 2.82 -0.41 -1.10
C MET A 62 2.57 0.42 -2.34
N PHE A 63 3.62 1.11 -2.77
CA PHE A 63 3.63 1.93 -3.98
C PHE A 63 2.50 2.98 -3.98
N GLY A 64 1.97 3.33 -5.15
CA GLY A 64 0.87 4.30 -5.33
C GLY A 64 1.32 5.64 -5.88
N GLU A 65 0.35 6.49 -6.21
CA GLU A 65 0.55 7.85 -6.72
C GLU A 65 0.46 8.85 -5.57
N ARG A 66 1.44 9.75 -5.44
CA ARG A 66 1.47 10.82 -4.42
C ARG A 66 1.20 12.22 -4.96
N ASP A 67 1.28 12.39 -6.28
CA ASP A 67 1.10 13.67 -6.96
C ASP A 67 0.48 13.41 -8.33
N PRO A 68 -0.85 13.48 -8.46
CA PRO A 68 -1.57 13.16 -9.70
C PRO A 68 -1.16 14.01 -10.90
N SER A 69 -1.22 13.42 -12.08
CA SER A 69 -0.92 14.15 -13.32
C SER A 69 -1.90 15.31 -13.56
N PRO A 70 -1.43 16.49 -14.02
CA PRO A 70 -2.31 17.56 -14.50
C PRO A 70 -3.11 17.16 -15.74
N LEU A 71 -2.73 16.07 -16.42
CA LEU A 71 -3.47 15.48 -17.54
C LEU A 71 -4.52 14.44 -17.09
N GLY A 72 -4.75 14.30 -15.79
CA GLY A 72 -5.57 13.22 -15.24
C GLY A 72 -5.02 11.85 -15.62
N HIS A 73 -5.89 10.87 -15.89
CA HIS A 73 -5.47 9.50 -16.20
C HIS A 73 -4.78 9.33 -17.57
N ALA A 74 -4.66 10.41 -18.37
CA ALA A 74 -3.90 10.38 -19.62
C ALA A 74 -2.39 10.51 -19.40
N GLY A 75 -1.96 11.01 -18.24
CA GLY A 75 -0.56 11.08 -17.83
C GLY A 75 -0.29 10.24 -16.58
N ALA A 76 0.99 10.03 -16.29
CA ALA A 76 1.43 9.55 -14.99
C ALA A 76 1.70 10.75 -14.07
N GLY A 77 1.25 10.67 -12.83
CA GLY A 77 1.75 11.51 -11.75
C GLY A 77 3.09 11.01 -11.22
N LYS A 78 3.36 11.27 -9.94
CA LYS A 78 4.54 10.76 -9.24
C LYS A 78 4.18 9.52 -8.42
N MET A 79 4.78 8.40 -8.77
CA MET A 79 4.59 7.12 -8.10
C MET A 79 5.62 6.92 -7.01
N LEU A 80 5.25 6.08 -6.04
CA LEU A 80 6.06 5.69 -4.91
C LEU A 80 6.62 4.28 -5.12
N LYS A 81 7.70 3.98 -4.37
CA LYS A 81 8.42 2.70 -4.40
C LYS A 81 8.49 1.99 -3.05
N ASP A 82 7.91 2.61 -2.01
CA ASP A 82 7.98 2.16 -0.63
C ASP A 82 6.93 1.09 -0.31
N VAL A 83 7.20 0.37 0.77
CA VAL A 83 6.31 -0.65 1.33
C VAL A 83 6.17 -0.35 2.82
N TRP A 84 4.95 -0.36 3.32
CA TRP A 84 4.62 -0.09 4.71
C TRP A 84 3.72 -1.19 5.26
N VAL A 85 3.96 -1.56 6.51
CA VAL A 85 3.11 -2.49 7.27
C VAL A 85 2.52 -1.81 8.49
N TYR A 86 1.23 -2.00 8.71
CA TYR A 86 0.57 -1.64 9.95
C TYR A 86 0.46 -2.87 10.83
N ASP A 87 1.12 -2.82 11.98
CA ASP A 87 0.94 -3.78 13.05
C ASP A 87 -0.43 -3.52 13.71
N ILE A 88 -1.39 -4.40 13.44
CA ILE A 88 -2.78 -4.26 13.91
C ILE A 88 -2.85 -4.29 15.45
N GLU A 89 -2.02 -5.08 16.11
CA GLU A 89 -2.04 -5.23 17.57
C GLU A 89 -1.34 -4.06 18.27
N GLN A 90 -0.24 -3.56 17.71
CA GLN A 90 0.51 -2.44 18.28
C GLN A 90 -0.05 -1.08 17.87
N GLY A 91 -0.86 -1.05 16.80
CA GLY A 91 -1.43 0.16 16.25
C GLY A 91 -0.40 1.10 15.62
N LYS A 92 0.60 0.56 14.90
CA LYS A 92 1.73 1.33 14.36
C LYS A 92 2.11 0.94 12.94
N TRP A 93 2.43 1.94 12.13
CA TRP A 93 3.08 1.77 10.84
C TRP A 93 4.58 1.55 11.01
N ASN A 94 5.13 0.68 10.17
CA ASN A 94 6.56 0.44 10.04
C ASN A 94 6.90 0.38 8.55
N ILE A 95 8.00 1.01 8.16
CA ILE A 95 8.53 0.87 6.81
C ILE A 95 9.15 -0.53 6.67
N VAL A 96 8.94 -1.16 5.51
CA VAL A 96 9.56 -2.45 5.19
C VAL A 96 10.84 -2.20 4.42
N GLU A 97 11.95 -2.65 4.97
CA GLU A 97 13.21 -2.74 4.24
C GLU A 97 13.15 -3.96 3.30
N THR A 98 13.54 -3.76 2.04
CA THR A 98 13.54 -4.80 1.02
C THR A 98 14.98 -5.09 0.58
N GLU A 99 15.27 -6.36 0.35
CA GLU A 99 16.57 -6.81 -0.14
C GLU A 99 16.43 -7.41 -1.55
N GLY A 100 17.53 -7.40 -2.31
CA GLY A 100 17.58 -7.94 -3.67
C GLY A 100 17.03 -6.99 -4.74
N ASP A 101 16.61 -7.57 -5.86
CA ASP A 101 16.02 -6.82 -6.97
C ASP A 101 14.61 -6.34 -6.60
N ALA A 102 14.31 -5.08 -6.90
CA ALA A 102 13.04 -4.45 -6.58
C ALA A 102 12.37 -3.87 -7.84
N PRO A 103 11.02 -3.88 -7.90
CA PRO A 103 10.30 -3.20 -8.96
C PRO A 103 10.56 -1.69 -8.95
N VAL A 104 10.44 -1.06 -10.12
CA VAL A 104 10.32 0.40 -10.22
C VAL A 104 9.06 0.92 -9.51
N ALA A 105 9.10 2.20 -9.13
CA ALA A 105 7.94 2.93 -8.61
C ALA A 105 6.72 2.79 -9.55
N ARG A 106 5.53 2.56 -8.97
CA ARG A 106 4.32 2.27 -9.75
C ARG A 106 3.03 2.63 -9.01
N GLY A 107 1.98 2.86 -9.78
CA GLY A 107 0.60 2.89 -9.29
C GLY A 107 -0.29 2.11 -10.24
N TRP A 108 -1.60 2.04 -9.97
CA TRP A 108 -2.57 1.43 -10.91
C TRP A 108 -2.28 -0.05 -11.24
N PHE A 109 -1.62 -0.75 -10.33
CA PHE A 109 -1.26 -2.16 -10.47
C PHE A 109 -2.31 -3.05 -9.79
N ASP A 110 -2.26 -4.34 -10.12
CA ASP A 110 -3.00 -5.37 -9.38
C ASP A 110 -2.08 -6.02 -8.35
N ALA A 111 -2.64 -6.34 -7.18
CA ALA A 111 -1.89 -7.04 -6.15
C ALA A 111 -2.82 -7.87 -5.26
N ASP A 112 -2.36 -9.05 -4.88
CA ASP A 112 -3.08 -9.93 -3.97
C ASP A 112 -2.12 -10.78 -3.14
N VAL A 113 -2.67 -11.36 -2.07
CA VAL A 113 -1.97 -12.25 -1.15
C VAL A 113 -1.94 -13.67 -1.72
N THR A 114 -0.78 -14.31 -1.59
CA THR A 114 -0.59 -15.72 -1.94
C THR A 114 0.09 -16.48 -0.79
N THR A 115 0.03 -17.80 -0.82
CA THR A 115 0.66 -18.61 0.23
C THR A 115 2.19 -18.67 0.01
N GLY A 116 2.94 -18.19 1.00
CA GLY A 116 4.39 -18.28 1.08
C GLY A 116 4.87 -19.59 1.72
N ALA A 117 6.13 -19.62 2.12
CA ALA A 117 6.72 -20.79 2.79
C ALA A 117 6.43 -20.77 4.30
N GLY A 118 5.88 -21.85 4.86
CA GLY A 118 5.77 -22.02 6.32
C GLY A 118 4.73 -21.11 6.99
N ASP A 119 3.45 -21.28 6.66
CA ASP A 119 2.29 -20.57 7.23
C ASP A 119 2.33 -19.02 7.14
N GLN A 120 3.27 -18.47 6.36
CA GLN A 120 3.34 -17.06 6.03
C GLN A 120 2.70 -16.77 4.68
N ASP A 121 2.19 -15.56 4.53
CA ASP A 121 1.67 -15.01 3.30
C ASP A 121 2.78 -14.26 2.54
N ASP A 122 2.79 -14.39 1.22
CA ASP A 122 3.56 -13.57 0.29
C ASP A 122 2.60 -12.62 -0.45
N ILE A 123 3.12 -11.55 -1.06
CA ILE A 123 2.32 -10.63 -1.88
C ILE A 123 2.79 -10.68 -3.33
N VAL A 124 1.86 -10.85 -4.26
CA VAL A 124 2.12 -10.76 -5.70
C VAL A 124 1.69 -9.39 -6.20
N VAL A 125 2.52 -8.78 -7.03
CA VAL A 125 2.24 -7.52 -7.72
C VAL A 125 2.35 -7.74 -9.21
N HIS A 126 1.35 -7.33 -9.97
CA HIS A 126 1.33 -7.46 -11.43
C HIS A 126 1.05 -6.13 -12.11
N GLY A 127 1.95 -5.78 -13.04
CA GLY A 127 1.81 -4.65 -13.93
C GLY A 127 1.79 -3.29 -13.23
N GLY A 128 0.90 -2.40 -13.71
CA GLY A 128 0.79 -1.02 -13.25
C GLY A 128 1.26 0.02 -14.25
N LEU A 129 1.39 1.25 -13.76
CA LEU A 129 1.90 2.41 -14.48
C LEU A 129 3.12 2.96 -13.75
N SER A 130 4.22 3.12 -14.47
CA SER A 130 5.42 3.81 -13.98
C SER A 130 5.31 5.34 -14.08
N ASP A 131 6.21 6.06 -13.40
CA ASP A 131 6.41 7.52 -13.53
C ASP A 131 6.68 7.97 -14.98
N GLY A 132 7.20 7.08 -15.82
CA GLY A 132 7.46 7.33 -17.24
C GLY A 132 6.22 7.21 -18.12
N ASN A 133 5.01 7.13 -17.53
CA ASN A 133 3.75 6.88 -18.22
C ASN A 133 3.74 5.58 -19.07
N THR A 134 4.58 4.62 -18.69
CA THR A 134 4.69 3.32 -19.36
C THR A 134 3.93 2.26 -18.57
N ARG A 135 3.09 1.48 -19.27
CA ARG A 135 2.40 0.32 -18.70
C ARG A 135 3.39 -0.81 -18.48
N LEU A 136 3.31 -1.40 -17.31
CA LEU A 136 4.16 -2.50 -16.87
C LEU A 136 3.39 -3.81 -17.03
N GLY A 137 4.10 -4.89 -17.37
CA GLY A 137 3.56 -6.25 -17.49
C GLY A 137 4.43 -7.28 -16.76
N ASP A 138 5.30 -6.81 -15.89
CA ASP A 138 6.13 -7.62 -15.00
C ASP A 138 5.32 -8.14 -13.81
N VAL A 139 5.79 -9.23 -13.21
CA VAL A 139 5.24 -9.82 -11.99
C VAL A 139 6.34 -9.86 -10.95
N TRP A 140 6.01 -9.38 -9.75
CA TRP A 140 6.90 -9.38 -8.60
C TRP A 140 6.26 -10.13 -7.44
N ARG A 141 7.11 -10.73 -6.60
CA ARG A 141 6.69 -11.35 -5.34
C ARG A 141 7.49 -10.74 -4.20
N LEU A 142 6.79 -10.21 -3.21
CA LEU A 142 7.35 -9.86 -1.91
C LEU A 142 7.16 -11.06 -0.98
N SER A 143 8.27 -11.65 -0.54
CA SER A 143 8.27 -12.70 0.48
C SER A 143 8.84 -12.12 1.78
N PHE A 144 8.20 -12.41 2.91
CA PHE A 144 8.70 -12.05 4.23
C PHE A 144 9.67 -13.13 4.74
N ILE A 145 10.65 -12.74 5.55
CA ILE A 145 11.64 -13.65 6.16
C ILE A 145 11.65 -13.53 7.68
#